data_AF-A0A7D8UXY7-F1
#
_entry.id   AF-A0A7D8UXY7-F1
#
_cell.length_a   1.000
_cell.length_b   1.000
_cell.length_c   1.000
_cell.angle_alpha   90.00
_cell.angle_beta   90.00
_cell.angle_gamma   90.00
#
_symmetry.space_group_name_H-M   'P 1'
#
loop_
_entity.id
_entity.type
_entity.pdbx_description
1 polymer ?
#
loop_
_entity_poly.entity_id
_entity_poly.type
_entity_poly.pdbx_seq_one_letter_code
_entity_poly.pdbx_strand_id
1 'polypeptide(L)'
;MASACAVCGKSGARTLRCGRCSSRVYCGAQCQKKDWRTHKAECKRQNYILKIDLHPRFITNPRVTRTLSCPATATFASLHQALSIAFGWANTHIYEFEVFNHNDMRGRESRFSGGEPMFKIMEINEDFDGAKVTLLDILDDPKTKGKTIHYCYDFGDGWEHVISCTGRADATVQFVCLDGEGHRCAEDVGGYIGWQELLEAYDAEKPTKKQKASMSWFETQASNKDSEGLRGEKKWRWDKDKINTVLNEKDQSTKVGFAPSRSNSLPSVLLVSLDKQSFFDDMYAEVLAVLRSKANVVEVTHIASTMEHLSRPQAEYAAVIVTDVGVMAKKMVAVQQKLVEYAIFGGTVIIGFHFPTFAPPKEVEKFFKNQWSFDWKFANYHRETFTLNPRAQQDSQFINRGGNNLPRQCSMKAVHLGGIKREERIYIGEINSAASPAVFAKKGEGFLGWIGDVNTETV
;
A
#
# COMPACT_ATOMS: atom_id res chain seq x y z
N MET A 1 16.86 13.67 36.53
CA MET A 1 17.24 15.10 36.72
C MET A 1 15.97 15.94 36.69
N ALA A 2 15.81 16.90 37.62
CA ALA A 2 14.68 17.82 37.58
C ALA A 2 14.78 18.72 36.35
N SER A 3 13.72 18.80 35.54
CA SER A 3 13.70 19.64 34.34
C SER A 3 13.67 21.13 34.73
N ALA A 4 14.72 21.86 34.34
CA ALA A 4 14.83 23.30 34.58
C ALA A 4 13.96 24.12 33.62
N CYS A 5 13.53 25.31 34.07
CA CYS A 5 12.80 26.24 33.24
C CYS A 5 13.65 26.72 32.05
N ALA A 6 13.11 26.62 30.83
CA ALA A 6 13.79 27.00 29.58
C ALA A 6 14.15 28.50 29.49
N VAL A 7 13.60 29.34 30.36
CA VAL A 7 13.80 30.80 30.33
C VAL A 7 14.66 31.30 31.47
N CYS A 8 14.43 30.82 32.70
CA CYS A 8 15.10 31.34 33.89
C CYS A 8 16.02 30.33 34.57
N GLY A 9 16.13 29.11 34.05
CA GLY A 9 16.99 28.05 34.59
C GLY A 9 16.56 27.47 35.94
N LYS A 10 15.50 28.00 36.56
CA LYS A 10 15.04 27.54 37.88
C LYS A 10 14.41 26.14 37.79
N SER A 11 14.79 25.29 38.74
CA SER A 11 14.19 23.97 38.99
C SER A 11 13.16 24.09 40.12
N GLY A 12 12.00 23.44 40.02
CA GLY A 12 10.95 23.53 41.04
C GLY A 12 9.86 22.46 40.89
N ALA A 13 9.01 22.31 41.92
CA ALA A 13 8.03 21.21 42.04
C ALA A 13 6.79 21.32 41.13
N ARG A 14 6.44 22.51 40.63
CA ARG A 14 5.33 22.73 39.68
C ARG A 14 5.85 23.31 38.38
N THR A 15 6.09 22.44 37.41
CA THR A 15 6.55 22.81 36.09
C THR A 15 5.43 22.69 35.06
N LEU A 16 5.14 23.79 34.35
CA LEU A 16 4.31 23.78 33.15
C LEU A 16 5.13 23.26 31.97
N ARG A 17 4.48 22.57 31.03
CA ARG A 17 5.07 22.22 29.74
C ARG A 17 4.40 23.00 28.63
N CYS A 18 5.11 23.21 27.52
CA CYS A 18 4.48 23.78 26.33
C CYS A 18 3.30 22.90 25.90
N GLY A 19 2.09 23.44 25.86
CA GLY A 19 0.88 22.68 25.53
C GLY A 19 0.83 22.14 24.10
N ARG A 20 1.77 22.55 23.23
CA ARG A 20 1.89 22.04 21.85
C ARG A 20 2.95 20.97 21.71
N CYS A 21 4.19 21.21 22.15
CA CYS A 21 5.30 20.27 21.95
C CYS A 21 5.63 19.40 23.16
N SER A 22 5.21 19.79 24.36
CA SER A 22 5.57 19.17 25.66
C SER A 22 7.08 19.07 25.97
N SER A 23 7.96 19.50 25.06
CA SER A 23 9.42 19.41 25.18
C SER A 23 10.02 20.55 26.01
N ARG A 24 9.43 21.76 25.96
CA ARG A 24 9.84 22.89 26.78
C ARG A 24 9.15 22.88 28.13
N VAL A 25 9.93 23.18 29.18
CA VAL A 25 9.49 23.21 30.57
C VAL A 25 9.60 24.63 31.11
N TYR A 26 8.60 25.07 31.88
CA TYR A 26 8.49 26.42 32.40
C TYR A 26 8.13 26.39 33.89
N CYS A 27 8.68 27.31 34.67
CA CYS A 27 8.30 27.49 36.08
C CYS A 27 6.95 28.21 36.26
N GLY A 28 6.33 28.69 35.17
CA GLY A 28 5.09 29.46 35.21
C GLY A 28 4.69 30.04 33.85
N ALA A 29 3.44 30.48 33.74
CA ALA A 29 2.86 30.99 32.50
C ALA A 29 3.60 32.23 31.94
N GLN A 30 4.22 33.04 32.81
CA GLN A 30 5.04 34.18 32.39
C GLN A 30 6.27 33.74 31.58
N CYS A 31 7.01 32.72 32.07
CA CYS A 31 8.15 32.18 31.34
C CYS A 31 7.70 31.53 30.03
N GLN A 32 6.58 30.81 30.03
CA GLN A 32 6.02 30.26 28.79
C GLN A 32 5.68 31.34 27.77
N LYS A 33 4.99 32.43 28.16
CA LYS A 33 4.67 33.53 27.25
C LYS A 33 5.92 34.24 26.71
N LYS A 34 6.97 34.37 27.54
CA LYS A 34 8.25 34.97 27.14
C LYS A 34 8.96 34.09 26.11
N ASP A 35 9.06 32.79 26.35
CA ASP A 35 9.67 31.82 25.43
C ASP A 35 8.88 31.66 24.13
N TRP A 36 7.55 31.73 24.18
CA TRP A 36 6.69 31.49 23.02
C TRP A 36 7.00 32.40 21.82
N ARG A 37 7.50 33.62 22.06
CA ARG A 37 7.87 34.55 20.99
C ARG A 37 8.92 33.98 20.05
N THR A 38 9.87 33.22 20.57
CA THR A 38 10.96 32.58 19.81
C THR A 38 10.67 31.10 19.57
N HIS A 39 10.16 30.39 20.57
CA HIS A 39 9.91 28.96 20.49
C HIS A 39 8.83 28.57 19.46
N LYS A 40 7.81 29.42 19.21
CA LYS A 40 6.67 29.08 18.34
C LYS A 40 7.07 28.62 16.94
N ALA A 41 8.17 29.16 16.39
CA ALA A 41 8.65 28.85 15.05
C ALA A 41 9.23 27.42 14.96
N GLU A 42 9.83 26.96 16.04
CA GLU A 42 10.47 25.63 16.14
C GLU A 42 9.61 24.61 16.90
N CYS A 43 8.46 25.05 17.45
CA CYS A 43 7.58 24.24 18.27
C CYS A 43 6.84 23.19 17.45
N LYS A 44 7.42 21.99 17.37
CA LYS A 44 6.81 20.82 16.73
C LYS A 44 6.21 19.89 17.78
N ARG A 45 5.02 19.35 17.49
CA ARG A 45 4.36 18.37 18.38
C ARG A 45 5.14 17.06 18.31
N GLN A 46 5.63 16.60 19.46
CA GLN A 46 6.39 15.34 19.54
C GLN A 46 5.54 14.15 19.11
N ASN A 47 6.17 13.19 18.46
CA ASN A 47 5.56 11.93 18.06
C ASN A 47 5.31 11.04 19.27
N TYR A 48 4.36 10.11 19.16
CA TYR A 48 4.17 9.03 20.12
C TYR A 48 5.08 7.85 19.81
N ILE A 49 5.64 7.22 20.84
CA ILE A 49 6.29 5.91 20.69
C ILE A 49 5.24 4.86 21.05
N LEU A 50 4.74 4.18 20.03
CA LEU A 50 3.75 3.11 20.17
C LEU A 50 4.46 1.77 20.10
N LYS A 51 4.30 0.95 21.13
CA LYS A 51 4.69 -0.46 21.11
C LYS A 51 3.46 -1.29 20.78
N ILE A 52 3.57 -2.10 19.74
CA ILE A 52 2.51 -2.95 19.20
C ILE A 52 2.95 -4.40 19.30
N ASP A 53 2.05 -5.22 19.84
CA ASP A 53 2.28 -6.65 20.07
C ASP A 53 1.11 -7.44 19.49
N LEU A 54 1.41 -8.41 18.63
CA LEU A 54 0.40 -9.21 17.94
C LEU A 54 0.05 -10.43 18.79
N HIS A 55 -1.20 -10.51 19.27
CA HIS A 55 -1.71 -11.59 20.12
C HIS A 55 -0.75 -11.99 21.27
N PRO A 56 -0.38 -11.07 22.18
CA PRO A 56 0.63 -11.34 23.22
C PRO A 56 0.38 -12.57 24.10
N ARG A 57 -0.88 -12.99 24.25
CA ARG A 57 -1.25 -14.21 25.00
C ARG A 57 -0.90 -15.50 24.26
N PHE A 58 -0.94 -15.48 22.94
CA PHE A 58 -0.92 -16.69 22.11
C PHE A 58 0.35 -16.78 21.24
N ILE A 59 0.86 -15.65 20.76
CA ILE A 59 2.06 -15.59 19.91
C ILE A 59 3.25 -15.13 20.76
N THR A 60 3.88 -16.10 21.42
CA THR A 60 4.93 -15.85 22.42
C THR A 60 6.33 -16.28 21.96
N ASN A 61 6.44 -17.19 20.98
CA ASN A 61 7.72 -17.64 20.45
C ASN A 61 7.62 -18.12 18.98
N PRO A 62 8.17 -17.36 18.02
CA PRO A 62 8.69 -16.01 18.17
C PRO A 62 7.56 -15.03 18.52
N ARG A 63 7.84 -14.06 19.38
CA ARG A 63 6.91 -12.94 19.59
C ARG A 63 6.95 -12.05 18.36
N VAL A 64 5.80 -11.52 17.95
CA VAL A 64 5.71 -10.62 16.78
C VAL A 64 5.35 -9.22 17.24
N THR A 65 6.34 -8.32 17.24
CA THR A 65 6.19 -6.95 17.76
C THR A 65 6.74 -5.90 16.82
N ARG A 66 6.19 -4.69 16.88
CA ARG A 66 6.75 -3.51 16.22
C ARG A 66 6.67 -2.32 17.17
N THR A 67 7.67 -1.46 17.14
CA THR A 67 7.67 -0.18 17.85
C THR A 67 7.76 0.94 16.84
N LEU A 68 6.76 1.82 16.81
CA LEU A 68 6.61 2.88 15.83
C LEU A 68 6.72 4.26 16.51
N SER A 69 7.45 5.18 15.87
CA SER A 69 7.30 6.61 16.09
C SER A 69 6.15 7.12 15.21
N CYS A 70 5.10 7.62 15.84
CA CYS A 70 3.87 8.01 15.16
C CYS A 70 3.62 9.52 15.30
N PRO A 71 3.37 10.27 14.22
CA PRO A 71 3.02 11.68 14.31
C PRO A 71 1.78 11.86 15.19
N ALA A 72 1.83 12.79 16.14
CA ALA A 72 0.71 12.98 17.08
C ALA A 72 -0.60 13.39 16.40
N THR A 73 -0.51 14.06 15.25
CA THR A 73 -1.67 14.46 14.44
C THR A 73 -2.11 13.40 13.44
N ALA A 74 -1.46 12.23 13.41
CA ALA A 74 -1.87 11.15 12.51
C ALA A 74 -3.24 10.62 12.92
N THR A 75 -4.04 10.24 11.93
CA THR A 75 -5.37 9.67 12.12
C THR A 75 -5.29 8.17 12.40
N PHE A 76 -6.35 7.58 12.94
CA PHE A 76 -6.40 6.13 13.13
C PHE A 76 -6.40 5.35 11.81
N ALA A 77 -6.96 5.91 10.73
CA ALA A 77 -6.81 5.37 9.38
C ALA A 77 -5.34 5.37 8.92
N SER A 78 -4.60 6.45 9.19
CA SER A 78 -3.17 6.53 8.90
C SER A 78 -2.35 5.52 9.72
N LEU A 79 -2.71 5.34 10.99
CA LEU A 79 -2.12 4.32 11.87
C LEU A 79 -2.40 2.92 11.34
N HIS A 80 -3.63 2.61 10.95
CA HIS A 80 -4.00 1.31 10.38
C HIS A 80 -3.12 0.96 9.18
N GLN A 81 -2.98 1.88 8.22
CA GLN A 81 -2.09 1.67 7.08
C GLN A 81 -0.63 1.44 7.50
N ALA A 82 -0.13 2.19 8.50
CA ALA A 82 1.21 1.98 9.02
C ALA A 82 1.38 0.61 9.70
N LEU A 83 0.34 0.12 10.38
CA LEU A 83 0.31 -1.22 10.97
C LEU A 83 0.26 -2.30 9.88
N SER A 84 -0.54 -2.12 8.83
CA SER A 84 -0.57 -3.04 7.68
C SER A 84 0.80 -3.18 7.03
N ILE A 85 1.55 -2.09 6.88
CA ILE A 85 2.93 -2.14 6.38
C ILE A 85 3.87 -2.82 7.39
N ALA A 86 3.83 -2.40 8.66
CA ALA A 86 4.77 -2.89 9.68
C ALA A 86 4.61 -4.39 9.99
N PHE A 87 3.39 -4.91 9.89
CA PHE A 87 3.07 -6.33 10.08
C PHE A 87 2.89 -7.09 8.76
N GLY A 88 3.00 -6.42 7.61
CA GLY A 88 2.94 -7.04 6.28
C GLY A 88 1.57 -7.61 5.92
N TRP A 89 0.50 -6.97 6.38
CA TRP A 89 -0.87 -7.25 5.95
C TRP A 89 -1.14 -6.68 4.55
N ALA A 90 -1.97 -7.36 3.78
CA ALA A 90 -2.35 -7.00 2.43
C ALA A 90 -3.36 -5.85 2.40
N ASN A 91 -3.94 -5.52 3.55
CA ASN A 91 -4.97 -4.50 3.71
C ASN A 91 -6.25 -4.80 2.90
N THR A 92 -6.70 -6.06 2.95
CA THR A 92 -7.87 -6.55 2.19
C THR A 92 -9.09 -6.81 3.07
N HIS A 93 -8.98 -6.59 4.38
CA HIS A 93 -10.02 -6.89 5.36
C HIS A 93 -10.40 -5.67 6.18
N ILE A 94 -11.62 -5.71 6.72
CA ILE A 94 -12.11 -4.71 7.67
C ILE A 94 -11.29 -4.71 8.97
N TYR A 95 -11.26 -3.56 9.61
CA TYR A 95 -10.53 -3.36 10.85
C TYR A 95 -11.28 -2.44 11.82
N GLU A 96 -10.89 -2.50 13.09
CA GLU A 96 -11.37 -1.60 14.13
C GLU A 96 -10.30 -1.30 15.17
N PHE A 97 -10.44 -0.17 15.84
CA PHE A 97 -9.72 0.16 17.05
C PHE A 97 -10.68 0.33 18.22
N GLU A 98 -10.31 -0.25 19.35
CA GLU A 98 -11.08 -0.17 20.59
C GLU A 98 -10.16 0.25 21.73
N VAL A 99 -10.57 1.26 22.50
CA VAL A 99 -9.83 1.77 23.65
C VAL A 99 -10.47 1.23 24.92
N PHE A 100 -9.73 0.48 25.72
CA PHE A 100 -10.27 -0.12 26.95
C PHE A 100 -9.90 0.68 28.18
N ASN A 101 -10.71 0.59 29.22
CA ASN A 101 -10.41 1.21 30.51
C ASN A 101 -9.36 0.43 31.33
N HIS A 102 -8.42 -0.27 30.67
CA HIS A 102 -7.35 -1.01 31.32
C HIS A 102 -5.99 -0.70 30.70
N ASN A 103 -4.95 -1.22 31.33
CA ASN A 103 -3.57 -1.17 30.85
C ASN A 103 -2.97 -2.59 30.69
N ASP A 104 -3.80 -3.63 30.61
CA ASP A 104 -3.33 -5.00 30.36
C ASP A 104 -2.72 -5.10 28.94
N MET A 105 -1.41 -5.27 28.92
CA MET A 105 -0.60 -5.40 27.72
C MET A 105 -0.70 -6.78 27.07
N ARG A 106 -1.37 -7.74 27.71
CA ARG A 106 -1.53 -9.11 27.21
C ARG A 106 -2.71 -9.25 26.24
N GLY A 107 -3.51 -8.20 26.07
CA GLY A 107 -4.70 -8.28 25.22
C GLY A 107 -5.85 -9.00 25.89
N ARG A 108 -6.92 -9.28 25.12
CA ARG A 108 -8.11 -9.97 25.63
C ARG A 108 -7.88 -11.47 25.71
N GLU A 109 -8.58 -12.15 26.62
CA GLU A 109 -8.57 -13.62 26.69
C GLU A 109 -9.39 -14.25 25.56
N SER A 110 -10.42 -13.54 25.10
CA SER A 110 -11.30 -13.85 23.98
C SER A 110 -11.94 -12.56 23.44
N ARG A 111 -12.49 -12.59 22.22
CA ARG A 111 -13.24 -11.44 21.66
C ARG A 111 -14.40 -10.95 22.53
N PHE A 112 -14.99 -11.85 23.34
CA PHE A 112 -16.14 -11.54 24.20
C PHE A 112 -15.74 -11.17 25.63
N SER A 113 -14.44 -11.22 25.96
CA SER A 113 -13.91 -10.84 27.28
C SER A 113 -13.18 -9.50 27.18
N GLY A 114 -13.39 -8.58 28.13
CA GLY A 114 -12.73 -7.27 28.11
C GLY A 114 -13.63 -6.10 28.53
N GLY A 115 -14.93 -6.36 28.70
CA GLY A 115 -15.92 -5.31 28.97
C GLY A 115 -16.23 -4.46 27.74
N GLU A 116 -17.14 -3.49 27.89
CA GLU A 116 -17.43 -2.53 26.83
C GLU A 116 -16.25 -1.57 26.62
N PRO A 117 -15.81 -1.35 25.36
CA PRO A 117 -14.77 -0.37 25.08
C PRO A 117 -15.22 1.04 25.48
N MET A 118 -14.28 1.85 25.95
CA MET A 118 -14.53 3.27 26.22
C MET A 118 -14.80 4.04 24.93
N PHE A 119 -14.10 3.66 23.86
CA PHE A 119 -14.19 4.26 22.53
C PHE A 119 -14.01 3.18 21.48
N LYS A 120 -14.79 3.28 20.41
CA LYS A 120 -14.69 2.42 19.23
C LYS A 120 -14.53 3.28 17.98
N ILE A 121 -13.50 2.99 17.19
CA ILE A 121 -13.15 3.72 15.97
C ILE A 121 -13.16 2.68 14.84
N MET A 122 -14.06 2.86 13.88
CA MET A 122 -14.26 1.92 12.77
C MET A 122 -14.19 2.64 11.44
N GLU A 123 -13.97 1.88 10.37
CA GLU A 123 -13.95 2.40 8.99
C GLU A 123 -15.32 2.93 8.51
N ILE A 124 -16.43 2.42 9.05
CA ILE A 124 -17.78 2.57 8.47
C ILE A 124 -18.77 3.34 9.36
N ASN A 125 -18.31 4.04 10.41
CA ASN A 125 -19.23 4.72 11.34
C ASN A 125 -19.36 6.22 11.07
N GLU A 126 -20.59 6.73 10.95
CA GLU A 126 -20.90 8.15 10.73
C GLU A 126 -20.42 9.05 11.89
N ASP A 127 -20.39 8.52 13.12
CA ASP A 127 -20.04 9.28 14.34
C ASP A 127 -18.53 9.27 14.69
N PHE A 128 -17.79 8.25 14.27
CA PHE A 128 -16.36 8.07 14.59
C PHE A 128 -15.59 7.53 13.38
N ASP A 129 -15.43 8.42 12.42
CA ASP A 129 -14.61 8.21 11.24
C ASP A 129 -13.12 8.14 11.62
N GLY A 130 -12.48 6.99 11.37
CA GLY A 130 -11.05 6.77 11.59
C GLY A 130 -10.14 7.75 10.82
N ALA A 131 -10.66 8.43 9.80
CA ALA A 131 -9.98 9.50 9.08
C ALA A 131 -10.05 10.86 9.81
N LYS A 132 -10.91 11.02 10.83
CA LYS A 132 -11.07 12.26 11.59
C LYS A 132 -10.42 12.20 12.97
N VAL A 133 -10.47 11.05 13.64
CA VAL A 133 -9.91 10.88 14.99
C VAL A 133 -8.39 10.76 14.91
N THR A 134 -7.67 11.60 15.64
CA THR A 134 -6.20 11.58 15.69
C THR A 134 -5.65 10.86 16.91
N LEU A 135 -4.38 10.45 16.84
CA LEU A 135 -3.67 9.86 17.99
C LEU A 135 -3.63 10.81 19.18
N LEU A 136 -3.55 12.13 18.94
CA LEU A 136 -3.59 13.14 19.99
C LEU A 136 -4.90 13.10 20.78
N ASP A 137 -6.03 12.95 20.08
CA ASP A 137 -7.37 12.97 20.68
C ASP A 137 -7.58 11.79 21.65
N ILE A 138 -6.83 10.69 21.47
CA ILE A 138 -6.92 9.51 22.33
C ILE A 138 -5.76 9.43 23.33
N LEU A 139 -4.52 9.70 22.92
CA LEU A 139 -3.35 9.44 23.76
C LEU A 139 -3.04 10.57 24.75
N ASP A 140 -3.55 11.79 24.50
CA ASP A 140 -3.43 12.92 25.44
C ASP A 140 -4.76 13.27 26.14
N ASP A 141 -5.89 12.65 25.77
CA ASP A 141 -7.15 12.85 26.48
C ASP A 141 -7.04 12.29 27.93
N PRO A 142 -7.40 13.08 28.97
CA PRO A 142 -7.30 12.64 30.36
C PRO A 142 -8.00 11.33 30.71
N LYS A 143 -9.05 10.93 29.97
CA LYS A 143 -9.83 9.71 30.19
C LYS A 143 -9.14 8.46 29.64
N THR A 144 -8.44 8.59 28.51
CA THR A 144 -7.85 7.46 27.77
C THR A 144 -6.32 7.43 27.84
N LYS A 145 -5.68 8.49 28.33
CA LYS A 145 -4.23 8.53 28.50
C LYS A 145 -3.73 7.38 29.37
N GLY A 146 -2.74 6.65 28.83
CA GLY A 146 -2.12 5.50 29.51
C GLY A 146 -2.93 4.21 29.44
N LYS A 147 -4.06 4.21 28.73
CA LYS A 147 -4.84 3.00 28.44
C LYS A 147 -4.31 2.28 27.20
N THR A 148 -4.68 1.01 27.06
CA THR A 148 -4.35 0.20 25.89
C THR A 148 -5.37 0.40 24.77
N ILE A 149 -4.85 0.41 23.55
CA ILE A 149 -5.65 0.43 22.32
C ILE A 149 -5.53 -0.97 21.71
N HIS A 150 -6.66 -1.58 21.38
CA HIS A 150 -6.72 -2.87 20.70
C HIS A 150 -7.07 -2.61 19.24
N TYR A 151 -6.23 -3.08 18.34
CA TYR A 151 -6.44 -3.01 16.90
C TYR A 151 -6.75 -4.42 16.38
N CYS A 152 -7.97 -4.63 15.90
CA CYS A 152 -8.37 -5.89 15.30
C CYS A 152 -8.34 -5.75 13.77
N TYR A 153 -7.56 -6.59 13.12
CA TYR A 153 -7.52 -6.72 11.66
C TYR A 153 -8.07 -8.08 11.26
N ASP A 154 -8.87 -8.09 10.19
CA ASP A 154 -9.57 -9.26 9.68
C ASP A 154 -10.52 -9.88 10.71
N PHE A 155 -11.83 -9.66 10.52
CA PHE A 155 -12.81 -10.17 11.45
C PHE A 155 -13.00 -11.69 11.33
N GLY A 156 -12.54 -12.31 10.23
CA GLY A 156 -12.44 -13.76 10.10
C GLY A 156 -11.37 -14.33 11.01
N ASP A 157 -10.10 -14.04 10.72
CA ASP A 157 -8.95 -14.59 11.43
C ASP A 157 -8.71 -13.96 12.81
N GLY A 158 -9.15 -12.72 13.00
CA GLY A 158 -9.15 -12.01 14.28
C GLY A 158 -7.79 -11.64 14.81
N TRP A 159 -6.96 -11.00 13.99
CA TRP A 159 -5.64 -10.51 14.39
C TRP A 159 -5.74 -9.33 15.36
N GLU A 160 -5.65 -9.60 16.66
CA GLU A 160 -5.60 -8.58 17.71
C GLU A 160 -4.17 -8.08 17.90
N HIS A 161 -3.97 -6.78 17.73
CA HIS A 161 -2.74 -6.10 18.08
C HIS A 161 -3.00 -5.23 19.31
N VAL A 162 -2.18 -5.40 20.34
CA VAL A 162 -2.25 -4.63 21.58
C VAL A 162 -1.25 -3.49 21.49
N ILE A 163 -1.76 -2.26 21.51
CA ILE A 163 -1.01 -1.04 21.30
C ILE A 163 -0.93 -0.27 22.61
N SER A 164 0.29 0.14 22.97
CA SER A 164 0.56 0.95 24.15
C SER A 164 1.47 2.12 23.81
N CYS A 165 1.17 3.29 24.38
CA CYS A 165 2.03 4.46 24.29
C CYS A 165 3.08 4.41 25.39
N THR A 166 4.34 4.21 25.01
CA THR A 166 5.48 4.07 25.95
C THR A 166 6.26 5.37 26.15
N GLY A 167 6.03 6.37 25.29
CA GLY A 167 6.73 7.65 25.40
C GLY A 167 6.47 8.61 24.25
N ARG A 168 7.36 9.59 24.15
CA ARG A 168 7.38 10.59 23.08
C ARG A 168 8.73 10.55 22.37
N ALA A 169 8.73 10.83 21.07
CA ALA A 169 9.93 10.97 20.24
C ALA A 169 9.97 12.35 19.58
N ASP A 170 11.11 12.69 18.98
CA ASP A 170 11.22 13.89 18.18
C ASP A 170 10.21 13.90 17.03
N ALA A 171 9.73 15.10 16.72
CA ALA A 171 8.66 15.28 15.75
C ALA A 171 9.14 14.92 14.34
N THR A 172 8.54 13.90 13.75
CA THR A 172 8.64 13.59 12.33
C THR A 172 7.26 13.68 11.71
N VAL A 173 7.23 13.99 10.42
CA VAL A 173 5.97 13.97 9.65
C VAL A 173 5.54 12.55 9.28
N GLN A 174 6.47 11.61 9.35
CA GLN A 174 6.30 10.23 8.90
C GLN A 174 6.26 9.23 10.04
N PHE A 175 5.59 8.11 9.81
CA PHE A 175 5.71 6.94 10.66
C PHE A 175 7.09 6.32 10.49
N VAL A 176 7.73 5.93 11.60
CA VAL A 176 9.04 5.28 11.56
C VAL A 176 9.03 4.05 12.43
N CYS A 177 9.38 2.90 11.88
CA CYS A 177 9.67 1.70 12.65
C CYS A 177 11.03 1.84 13.34
N LEU A 178 11.00 1.84 14.67
CA LEU A 178 12.18 2.01 15.52
C LEU A 178 12.80 0.65 15.89
N ASP A 179 11.93 -0.32 16.18
CA ASP A 179 12.30 -1.62 16.71
C ASP A 179 11.21 -2.67 16.47
N GLY A 180 11.52 -3.94 16.68
CA GLY A 180 10.59 -5.05 16.47
C GLY A 180 11.21 -6.43 16.69
N GLU A 181 10.36 -7.44 16.59
CA GLU A 181 10.76 -8.84 16.71
C GLU A 181 9.83 -9.72 15.86
N GLY A 182 10.35 -10.84 15.36
CA GLY A 182 9.54 -11.90 14.78
C GLY A 182 9.10 -11.65 13.35
N HIS A 183 9.01 -12.74 12.60
CA HIS A 183 8.48 -12.75 11.25
C HIS A 183 7.00 -12.33 11.24
N ARG A 184 6.56 -11.68 10.15
CA ARG A 184 5.14 -11.36 9.95
C ARG A 184 4.29 -12.64 9.88
N CYS A 185 3.08 -12.61 10.45
CA CYS A 185 2.14 -13.72 10.33
C CYS A 185 1.59 -13.82 8.90
N ALA A 186 1.28 -15.03 8.47
CA ALA A 186 0.69 -15.28 7.16
C ALA A 186 -0.77 -14.81 7.12
N GLU A 187 -1.14 -14.11 6.05
CA GLU A 187 -2.51 -13.68 5.79
C GLU A 187 -3.40 -14.87 5.42
N ASP A 188 -4.63 -14.89 5.91
CA ASP A 188 -5.61 -15.96 5.69
C ASP A 188 -5.17 -17.35 6.19
N VAL A 189 -4.24 -17.42 7.16
CA VAL A 189 -3.77 -18.70 7.70
C VAL A 189 -4.75 -19.33 8.69
N GLY A 190 -5.81 -18.61 9.08
CA GLY A 190 -6.79 -19.07 10.09
C GLY A 190 -6.47 -18.55 11.49
N GLY A 191 -6.03 -17.30 11.59
CA GLY A 191 -5.73 -16.63 12.85
C GLY A 191 -4.52 -17.21 13.59
N TYR A 192 -4.43 -16.92 14.89
CA TYR A 192 -3.26 -17.31 15.70
C TYR A 192 -3.07 -18.83 15.76
N ILE A 193 -4.15 -19.61 15.75
CA ILE A 193 -4.10 -21.09 15.75
C ILE A 193 -3.45 -21.58 14.47
N GLY A 194 -3.93 -21.11 13.32
CA GLY A 194 -3.36 -21.47 12.02
C GLY A 194 -1.89 -21.06 11.89
N TRP A 195 -1.51 -19.91 12.44
CA TRP A 195 -0.12 -19.48 12.50
C TRP A 195 0.76 -20.41 13.34
N GLN A 196 0.29 -20.83 14.52
CA GLN A 196 1.00 -21.81 15.35
C GLN A 196 1.15 -23.15 14.63
N GLU A 197 0.09 -23.67 14.00
CA GLU A 197 0.14 -24.90 13.20
C GLU A 197 1.15 -24.78 12.04
N LEU A 198 1.26 -23.60 11.42
CA LEU A 198 2.24 -23.34 10.35
C LEU A 198 3.67 -23.34 10.90
N LEU A 199 3.94 -22.71 12.04
CA LEU A 199 5.25 -22.75 12.68
C LEU A 199 5.66 -24.18 13.06
N GLU A 200 4.73 -24.95 13.64
CA GLU A 200 4.93 -26.37 13.94
C GLU A 200 5.25 -27.19 12.67
N ALA A 201 4.62 -26.87 11.54
CA ALA A 201 4.93 -27.50 10.26
C ALA A 201 6.39 -27.27 9.83
N TYR A 202 6.93 -26.08 10.04
CA TYR A 202 8.32 -25.75 9.72
C TYR A 202 9.33 -26.33 10.71
N ASP A 203 8.95 -26.45 12.00
CA ASP A 203 9.78 -27.03 13.05
C ASP A 203 9.80 -28.57 13.01
N ALA A 204 8.80 -29.20 12.39
CA ALA A 204 8.77 -30.65 12.26
C ALA A 204 9.96 -31.19 11.45
N GLU A 205 10.69 -32.15 12.03
CA GLU A 205 11.76 -32.89 11.34
C GLU A 205 11.22 -33.68 10.13
N LYS A 206 10.01 -34.22 10.27
CA LYS A 206 9.31 -34.99 9.22
C LYS A 206 7.88 -34.48 9.06
N PRO A 207 7.66 -33.36 8.32
CA PRO A 207 6.34 -32.78 8.16
C PRO A 207 5.37 -33.74 7.44
N THR A 208 4.15 -33.82 7.93
CA THR A 208 3.04 -34.57 7.31
C THR A 208 2.65 -33.98 5.95
N LYS A 209 1.83 -34.70 5.16
CA LYS A 209 1.33 -34.19 3.88
C LYS A 209 0.54 -32.88 4.04
N LYS A 210 -0.28 -32.77 5.11
CA LYS A 210 -1.03 -31.54 5.43
C LYS A 210 -0.07 -30.39 5.76
N GLN A 211 0.94 -30.64 6.58
CA GLN A 211 1.94 -29.64 6.94
C GLN A 211 2.73 -29.14 5.72
N LYS A 212 3.19 -30.05 4.84
CA LYS A 212 3.85 -29.67 3.58
C LYS A 212 2.96 -28.82 2.67
N ALA A 213 1.66 -29.13 2.60
CA ALA A 213 0.72 -28.32 1.84
C ALA A 213 0.55 -26.92 2.43
N SER A 214 0.48 -26.81 3.77
CA SER A 214 0.41 -25.52 4.46
C SER A 214 1.68 -24.68 4.23
N MET A 215 2.86 -25.29 4.38
CA MET A 215 4.14 -24.65 4.07
C MET A 215 4.20 -24.14 2.63
N SER A 216 3.86 -25.01 1.66
CA SER A 216 3.86 -24.65 0.24
C SER A 216 2.86 -23.54 -0.08
N TRP A 217 1.69 -23.55 0.55
CA TRP A 217 0.73 -22.47 0.43
C TRP A 217 1.30 -21.14 0.94
N PHE A 218 1.99 -21.13 2.08
CA PHE A 218 2.63 -19.90 2.57
C PHE A 218 3.75 -19.42 1.65
N GLU A 219 4.54 -20.34 1.08
CA GLU A 219 5.67 -19.99 0.21
C GLU A 219 5.23 -19.45 -1.16
N THR A 220 4.04 -19.85 -1.64
CA THR A 220 3.67 -19.64 -3.05
C THR A 220 2.36 -18.87 -3.25
N GLN A 221 1.43 -18.97 -2.30
CA GLN A 221 0.03 -18.57 -2.50
C GLN A 221 -0.43 -17.48 -1.54
N ALA A 222 -0.10 -17.53 -0.24
CA ALA A 222 -0.55 -16.54 0.75
C ALA A 222 -0.37 -15.09 0.28
N SER A 223 -1.31 -14.19 0.60
CA SER A 223 -1.30 -12.79 0.11
C SER A 223 0.03 -12.09 0.38
N ASN A 224 0.60 -12.32 1.56
CA ASN A 224 1.90 -11.83 2.01
C ASN A 224 2.99 -12.93 2.06
N LYS A 225 2.92 -13.90 1.13
CA LYS A 225 3.82 -15.06 1.00
C LYS A 225 5.30 -14.74 1.23
N ASP A 226 6.02 -15.74 1.72
CA ASP A 226 7.47 -15.70 1.79
C ASP A 226 8.06 -16.99 1.21
N SER A 227 8.66 -16.90 0.03
CA SER A 227 9.24 -18.04 -0.68
C SER A 227 10.42 -18.66 0.06
N GLU A 228 10.99 -17.97 1.04
CA GLU A 228 12.04 -18.49 1.88
C GLU A 228 11.53 -19.40 3.01
N GLY A 229 10.23 -19.36 3.30
CA GLY A 229 9.58 -20.10 4.39
C GLY A 229 10.04 -19.66 5.78
N LEU A 230 9.73 -20.47 6.80
CA LEU A 230 9.96 -20.12 8.22
C LEU A 230 10.93 -21.07 8.93
N ARG A 231 11.63 -21.95 8.20
CA ARG A 231 12.51 -22.96 8.81
C ARG A 231 13.69 -22.34 9.53
N GLY A 232 13.99 -22.82 10.74
CA GLY A 232 15.12 -22.35 11.55
C GLY A 232 14.98 -20.86 11.85
N GLU A 233 16.07 -20.11 11.78
CA GLU A 233 16.13 -18.67 12.15
C GLU A 233 15.16 -17.78 11.35
N LYS A 234 14.63 -18.26 10.21
CA LYS A 234 13.73 -17.49 9.35
C LYS A 234 12.44 -17.07 10.04
N LYS A 235 11.88 -17.86 10.98
CA LYS A 235 10.68 -17.45 11.74
C LYS A 235 10.91 -16.25 12.66
N TRP A 236 12.15 -15.90 12.97
CA TRP A 236 12.50 -14.68 13.72
C TRP A 236 12.88 -13.50 12.81
N ARG A 237 13.10 -13.75 11.52
CA ARG A 237 13.61 -12.74 10.59
C ARG A 237 12.53 -11.70 10.29
N TRP A 238 12.93 -10.43 10.40
CA TRP A 238 12.16 -9.28 9.98
C TRP A 238 13.14 -8.19 9.52
N ASP A 239 12.64 -7.22 8.75
CA ASP A 239 13.50 -6.22 8.11
C ASP A 239 12.97 -4.80 8.38
N LYS A 240 13.63 -4.12 9.31
CA LYS A 240 13.29 -2.75 9.70
C LYS A 240 13.47 -1.76 8.56
N ASP A 241 14.53 -1.93 7.76
CA ASP A 241 14.87 -0.98 6.70
C ASP A 241 13.90 -1.13 5.53
N LYS A 242 13.50 -2.36 5.20
CA LYS A 242 12.41 -2.62 4.25
C LYS A 242 11.08 -2.03 4.72
N ILE A 243 10.71 -2.20 5.99
CA ILE A 243 9.49 -1.59 6.55
C ILE A 243 9.57 -0.06 6.43
N ASN A 244 10.68 0.55 6.84
CA ASN A 244 10.84 2.00 6.77
C ASN A 244 10.90 2.54 5.34
N THR A 245 11.42 1.76 4.38
CA THR A 245 11.41 2.12 2.96
C THR A 245 9.96 2.28 2.48
N VAL A 246 9.11 1.29 2.75
CA VAL A 246 7.69 1.32 2.35
C VAL A 246 6.91 2.40 3.10
N LEU A 247 7.18 2.61 4.40
CA LEU A 247 6.58 3.71 5.16
C LEU A 247 6.96 5.09 4.57
N ASN A 248 8.20 5.27 4.12
CA ASN A 248 8.66 6.51 3.51
C ASN A 248 8.03 6.75 2.12
N GLU A 249 7.90 5.71 1.29
CA GLU A 249 7.24 5.78 -0.02
C GLU A 249 5.79 6.25 0.11
N LYS A 250 5.08 5.72 1.11
CA LYS A 250 3.71 6.15 1.43
C LYS A 250 3.65 7.64 1.76
N ASP A 251 4.55 8.14 2.60
CA ASP A 251 4.51 9.54 3.01
C ASP A 251 4.97 10.51 1.91
N GLN A 252 5.73 10.03 0.92
CA GLN A 252 5.95 10.79 -0.31
C GLN A 252 4.66 10.91 -1.12
N SER A 253 3.85 9.85 -1.22
CA SER A 253 2.58 9.88 -1.95
C SER A 253 1.52 10.79 -1.31
N THR A 254 1.59 11.03 0.02
CA THR A 254 0.71 11.95 0.75
C THR A 254 1.25 13.39 0.83
N LYS A 255 2.57 13.60 0.78
CA LYS A 255 3.19 14.95 0.68
C LYS A 255 2.98 15.61 -0.67
N VAL A 256 2.70 14.84 -1.72
CA VAL A 256 2.13 15.37 -2.96
C VAL A 256 0.63 15.65 -2.76
N GLY A 257 0.31 16.35 -1.67
CA GLY A 257 -0.98 16.99 -1.45
C GLY A 257 -1.08 18.13 -2.45
N PHE A 258 -1.56 17.80 -3.65
CA PHE A 258 -2.05 18.79 -4.59
C PHE A 258 -3.25 19.47 -3.93
N ALA A 259 -3.02 20.68 -3.41
CA ALA A 259 -4.06 21.69 -3.52
C ALA A 259 -4.56 21.65 -4.98
N PRO A 260 -5.87 21.79 -5.26
CA PRO A 260 -6.33 21.95 -6.62
C PRO A 260 -5.84 23.32 -7.14
N SER A 261 -4.55 23.40 -7.48
CA SER A 261 -3.95 24.52 -8.15
C SER A 261 -4.13 24.26 -9.63
N ARG A 262 -5.06 25.00 -10.24
CA ARG A 262 -5.02 25.25 -11.67
C ARG A 262 -3.71 25.98 -12.01
N SER A 263 -2.65 25.24 -12.35
CA SER A 263 -1.60 25.62 -13.33
C SER A 263 -0.33 24.74 -13.20
N ASN A 264 0.11 24.17 -14.34
CA ASN A 264 1.46 23.67 -14.66
C ASN A 264 2.12 22.51 -13.87
N SER A 265 1.39 21.59 -13.24
CA SER A 265 1.98 20.33 -12.77
C SER A 265 1.92 19.21 -13.81
N LEU A 266 2.99 18.41 -13.93
CA LEU A 266 3.00 17.20 -14.77
C LEU A 266 1.87 16.23 -14.34
N PRO A 267 1.26 15.49 -15.28
CA PRO A 267 0.29 14.45 -14.93
C PRO A 267 0.92 13.36 -14.07
N SER A 268 0.14 12.72 -13.20
CA SER A 268 0.60 11.58 -12.40
C SER A 268 0.30 10.25 -13.09
N VAL A 269 1.22 9.31 -13.02
CA VAL A 269 1.05 7.94 -13.52
C VAL A 269 1.37 6.95 -12.39
N LEU A 270 0.51 5.96 -12.20
CA LEU A 270 0.73 4.89 -11.23
C LEU A 270 1.23 3.63 -11.94
N LEU A 271 2.37 3.08 -11.53
CA LEU A 271 2.86 1.76 -11.92
C LEU A 271 2.48 0.74 -10.86
N VAL A 272 1.79 -0.33 -11.26
CA VAL A 272 1.42 -1.47 -10.40
C VAL A 272 2.29 -2.66 -10.77
N SER A 273 3.30 -2.93 -9.93
CA SER A 273 4.37 -3.92 -10.15
C SER A 273 4.37 -4.99 -9.04
N LEU A 274 3.34 -5.85 -9.00
CA LEU A 274 3.08 -6.80 -7.89
C LEU A 274 3.96 -8.06 -7.92
N ASP A 275 4.67 -8.31 -9.03
CA ASP A 275 5.62 -9.41 -9.22
C ASP A 275 6.88 -8.90 -9.95
N LYS A 276 7.35 -7.72 -9.51
CA LYS A 276 8.47 -7.00 -10.12
C LYS A 276 9.74 -7.84 -10.11
N GLN A 277 10.28 -8.11 -11.29
CA GLN A 277 11.56 -8.81 -11.46
C GLN A 277 12.73 -7.90 -11.09
N SER A 278 13.82 -8.47 -10.56
CA SER A 278 15.00 -7.70 -10.12
C SER A 278 15.66 -6.89 -11.22
N PHE A 279 15.53 -7.33 -12.48
CA PHE A 279 16.09 -6.66 -13.66
C PHE A 279 15.12 -5.70 -14.35
N PHE A 280 13.91 -5.47 -13.80
CA PHE A 280 12.90 -4.61 -14.43
C PHE A 280 13.42 -3.19 -14.66
N ASP A 281 14.02 -2.57 -13.63
CA ASP A 281 14.45 -1.17 -13.71
C ASP A 281 15.58 -0.96 -14.72
N ASP A 282 16.52 -1.91 -14.78
CA ASP A 282 17.62 -1.88 -15.75
C ASP A 282 17.11 -2.08 -17.18
N MET A 283 16.17 -3.03 -17.37
CA MET A 283 15.65 -3.32 -18.69
C MET A 283 14.82 -2.17 -19.26
N TYR A 284 13.99 -1.52 -18.43
CA TYR A 284 13.13 -0.41 -18.85
C TYR A 284 13.69 0.97 -18.53
N ALA A 285 14.98 1.10 -18.22
CA ALA A 285 15.60 2.34 -17.75
C ALA A 285 15.30 3.53 -18.67
N GLU A 286 15.44 3.37 -19.99
CA GLU A 286 15.18 4.42 -20.98
C GLU A 286 13.70 4.81 -21.04
N VAL A 287 12.81 3.83 -21.09
CA VAL A 287 11.35 4.05 -21.13
C VAL A 287 10.87 4.74 -19.85
N LEU A 288 11.35 4.30 -18.69
CA LEU A 288 11.03 4.90 -17.40
C LEU A 288 11.60 6.31 -17.28
N ALA A 289 12.79 6.59 -17.82
CA ALA A 289 13.35 7.93 -17.86
C ALA A 289 12.50 8.88 -18.72
N VAL A 290 12.07 8.43 -19.91
CA VAL A 290 11.16 9.21 -20.76
C VAL A 290 9.81 9.43 -20.06
N LEU A 291 9.26 8.41 -19.41
CA LEU A 291 7.99 8.53 -18.68
C LEU A 291 8.12 9.53 -17.52
N ARG A 292 9.18 9.44 -16.71
CA ARG A 292 9.48 10.35 -15.60
C ARG A 292 9.77 11.78 -16.06
N SER A 293 10.23 11.98 -17.30
CA SER A 293 10.39 13.32 -17.89
C SER A 293 9.05 13.99 -18.24
N LYS A 294 7.98 13.21 -18.38
CA LYS A 294 6.65 13.67 -18.84
C LYS A 294 5.56 13.54 -17.77
N ALA A 295 5.80 12.79 -16.70
CA ALA A 295 4.81 12.49 -15.67
C ALA A 295 5.46 12.30 -14.30
N ASN A 296 4.70 12.59 -13.25
CA ASN A 296 5.03 12.16 -11.89
C ASN A 296 4.72 10.66 -11.77
N VAL A 297 5.76 9.83 -11.82
CA VAL A 297 5.60 8.37 -11.76
C VAL A 297 5.65 7.90 -10.31
N VAL A 298 4.58 7.28 -9.86
CA VAL A 298 4.49 6.57 -8.58
C VAL A 298 4.49 5.08 -8.88
N GLU A 299 5.35 4.29 -8.24
CA GLU A 299 5.34 2.83 -8.36
C GLU A 299 4.91 2.20 -7.05
N VAL A 300 4.03 1.20 -7.13
CA VAL A 300 3.62 0.36 -6.01
C VAL A 300 3.97 -1.10 -6.30
N THR A 301 4.63 -1.74 -5.35
CA THR A 301 5.07 -3.15 -5.46
C THR A 301 4.34 -4.07 -4.48
N HIS A 302 3.41 -3.52 -3.71
CA HIS A 302 2.69 -4.24 -2.66
C HIS A 302 1.18 -4.00 -2.78
N ILE A 303 0.40 -5.06 -2.55
CA ILE A 303 -1.08 -5.02 -2.65
C ILE A 303 -1.69 -3.92 -1.78
N ALA A 304 -1.21 -3.72 -0.55
CA ALA A 304 -1.74 -2.69 0.35
C ALA A 304 -1.60 -1.28 -0.25
N SER A 305 -0.42 -0.94 -0.79
CA SER A 305 -0.20 0.34 -1.46
C SER A 305 -1.00 0.44 -2.75
N THR A 306 -1.10 -0.65 -3.53
CA THR A 306 -1.95 -0.67 -4.73
C THR A 306 -3.41 -0.38 -4.40
N MET A 307 -3.97 -1.02 -3.39
CA MET A 307 -5.36 -0.81 -2.96
C MET A 307 -5.58 0.60 -2.42
N GLU A 308 -4.61 1.16 -1.68
CA GLU A 308 -4.66 2.56 -1.25
C GLU A 308 -4.79 3.48 -2.46
N HIS A 309 -3.87 3.36 -3.42
CA HIS A 309 -3.83 4.22 -4.60
C HIS A 309 -5.06 4.08 -5.50
N LEU A 310 -5.58 2.86 -5.70
CA LEU A 310 -6.77 2.62 -6.53
C LEU A 310 -8.09 3.01 -5.85
N SER A 311 -8.10 3.18 -4.54
CA SER A 311 -9.30 3.59 -3.80
C SER A 311 -9.42 5.12 -3.66
N ARG A 312 -8.41 5.87 -4.13
CA ARG A 312 -8.44 7.34 -4.17
C ARG A 312 -9.39 7.85 -5.26
N PRO A 313 -9.91 9.09 -5.17
CA PRO A 313 -10.79 9.65 -6.19
C PRO A 313 -10.14 9.62 -7.59
N GLN A 314 -10.92 9.24 -8.60
CA GLN A 314 -10.47 8.92 -9.97
C GLN A 314 -9.69 9.99 -10.73
N ALA A 315 -9.64 11.23 -10.23
CA ALA A 315 -8.95 12.34 -10.87
C ALA A 315 -7.44 12.41 -10.57
N GLU A 316 -6.89 11.53 -9.72
CA GLU A 316 -5.48 11.62 -9.32
C GLU A 316 -4.47 11.15 -10.37
N TYR A 317 -4.81 10.15 -11.18
CA TYR A 317 -3.89 9.57 -12.16
C TYR A 317 -4.38 9.80 -13.59
N ALA A 318 -3.47 10.22 -14.46
CA ALA A 318 -3.71 10.24 -15.90
C ALA A 318 -3.78 8.82 -16.47
N ALA A 319 -3.00 7.89 -15.91
CA ALA A 319 -3.08 6.48 -16.22
C ALA A 319 -2.56 5.61 -15.06
N VAL A 320 -3.12 4.41 -14.95
CA VAL A 320 -2.59 3.31 -14.14
C VAL A 320 -2.02 2.26 -15.08
N ILE A 321 -0.74 1.91 -14.93
CA ILE A 321 -0.07 0.93 -15.76
C ILE A 321 0.23 -0.31 -14.92
N VAL A 322 -0.33 -1.45 -15.32
CA VAL A 322 -0.01 -2.76 -14.77
C VAL A 322 1.21 -3.29 -15.52
N THR A 323 2.30 -3.52 -14.78
CA THR A 323 3.61 -3.80 -15.38
C THR A 323 3.92 -5.30 -15.44
N ASP A 324 3.24 -6.13 -14.67
CA ASP A 324 3.52 -7.56 -14.56
C ASP A 324 2.28 -8.43 -14.29
N VAL A 325 2.49 -9.74 -14.42
CA VAL A 325 1.45 -10.78 -14.30
C VAL A 325 0.98 -11.02 -12.87
N GLY A 326 1.60 -10.40 -11.86
CA GLY A 326 1.24 -10.56 -10.45
C GLY A 326 -0.23 -10.26 -10.21
N VAL A 327 -0.80 -9.29 -10.92
CA VAL A 327 -2.22 -8.94 -10.85
C VAL A 327 -3.16 -10.08 -11.26
N MET A 328 -2.71 -11.03 -12.09
CA MET A 328 -3.54 -12.15 -12.56
C MET A 328 -3.70 -13.26 -11.51
N ALA A 329 -2.94 -13.21 -10.41
CA ALA A 329 -3.01 -14.23 -9.38
C ALA A 329 -4.43 -14.35 -8.79
N LYS A 330 -4.88 -15.57 -8.49
CA LYS A 330 -6.25 -15.86 -7.98
C LYS A 330 -6.63 -15.08 -6.72
N LYS A 331 -5.66 -14.63 -5.94
CA LYS A 331 -5.85 -13.84 -4.71
C LYS A 331 -5.99 -12.33 -4.96
N MET A 332 -5.64 -11.86 -6.16
CA MET A 332 -5.63 -10.43 -6.51
C MET A 332 -6.99 -9.93 -6.99
N VAL A 333 -8.09 -10.63 -6.67
CA VAL A 333 -9.44 -10.29 -7.14
C VAL A 333 -9.84 -8.87 -6.76
N ALA A 334 -9.51 -8.42 -5.55
CA ALA A 334 -9.82 -7.06 -5.10
C ALA A 334 -9.10 -6.00 -5.96
N VAL A 335 -7.81 -6.21 -6.27
CA VAL A 335 -7.04 -5.33 -7.16
C VAL A 335 -7.62 -5.35 -8.57
N GLN A 336 -7.96 -6.54 -9.09
CA GLN A 336 -8.57 -6.69 -10.42
C GLN A 336 -9.90 -5.91 -10.51
N GLN A 337 -10.77 -6.05 -9.51
CA GLN A 337 -12.03 -5.31 -9.43
C GLN A 337 -11.81 -3.81 -9.38
N LYS A 338 -10.85 -3.34 -8.56
CA LYS A 338 -10.53 -1.91 -8.46
C LYS A 338 -9.96 -1.33 -9.74
N LEU A 339 -9.15 -2.08 -10.50
CA LEU A 339 -8.67 -1.64 -11.81
C LEU A 339 -9.83 -1.50 -12.82
N VAL A 340 -10.75 -2.46 -12.81
CA VAL A 340 -11.96 -2.41 -13.67
C VAL A 340 -12.84 -1.22 -13.28
N GLU A 341 -13.07 -1.02 -11.98
CA GLU A 341 -13.82 0.11 -11.44
C GLU A 341 -13.16 1.45 -11.82
N TYR A 342 -11.84 1.55 -11.67
CA TYR A 342 -11.06 2.72 -12.05
C TYR A 342 -11.24 3.07 -13.54
N ALA A 343 -11.24 2.07 -14.43
CA ALA A 343 -11.55 2.30 -15.84
C ALA A 343 -13.03 2.69 -16.06
N ILE A 344 -13.97 2.02 -15.39
CA ILE A 344 -15.41 2.26 -15.56
C ILE A 344 -15.78 3.71 -15.31
N PHE A 345 -15.22 4.39 -14.30
CA PHE A 345 -15.48 5.82 -14.08
C PHE A 345 -14.37 6.75 -14.59
N GLY A 346 -13.84 6.47 -15.79
CA GLY A 346 -13.14 7.47 -16.60
C GLY A 346 -11.62 7.37 -16.64
N GLY A 347 -11.04 6.50 -15.80
CA GLY A 347 -9.61 6.23 -15.74
C GLY A 347 -9.08 5.45 -16.94
N THR A 348 -7.77 5.50 -17.16
CA THR A 348 -7.09 4.68 -18.19
C THR A 348 -6.21 3.65 -17.50
N VAL A 349 -6.51 2.35 -17.72
CA VAL A 349 -5.64 1.25 -17.30
C VAL A 349 -4.86 0.74 -18.49
N ILE A 350 -3.55 0.58 -18.37
CA ILE A 350 -2.66 0.08 -19.43
C ILE A 350 -2.00 -1.20 -18.93
N ILE A 351 -2.09 -2.27 -19.71
CA ILE A 351 -1.35 -3.52 -19.49
C ILE A 351 -0.12 -3.49 -20.40
N GLY A 352 1.09 -3.59 -19.83
CA GLY A 352 2.33 -3.50 -20.60
C GLY A 352 3.57 -3.93 -19.81
N PHE A 353 4.75 -3.47 -20.25
CA PHE A 353 6.04 -3.84 -19.67
C PHE A 353 6.29 -5.36 -19.66
N HIS A 354 6.51 -5.96 -18.49
CA HIS A 354 6.78 -7.39 -18.33
C HIS A 354 5.52 -8.25 -18.47
N PHE A 355 4.33 -7.65 -18.41
CA PHE A 355 3.09 -8.40 -18.50
C PHE A 355 3.00 -9.21 -19.81
N PRO A 356 3.12 -8.62 -21.02
CA PRO A 356 3.10 -9.39 -22.27
C PRO A 356 4.17 -10.48 -22.36
N THR A 357 5.34 -10.25 -21.74
CA THR A 357 6.48 -11.19 -21.76
C THR A 357 6.20 -12.44 -20.95
N PHE A 358 5.64 -12.31 -19.74
CA PHE A 358 5.50 -13.42 -18.80
C PHE A 358 4.09 -14.02 -18.75
N ALA A 359 3.10 -13.39 -19.37
CA ALA A 359 1.71 -13.84 -19.26
C ALA A 359 1.44 -15.10 -20.11
N PRO A 360 0.94 -16.19 -19.50
CA PRO A 360 0.55 -17.38 -20.25
C PRO A 360 -0.65 -17.07 -21.18
N PRO A 361 -0.58 -17.36 -22.50
CA PRO A 361 -1.60 -16.95 -23.47
C PRO A 361 -3.05 -17.27 -23.05
N LYS A 362 -3.31 -18.50 -22.59
CA LYS A 362 -4.65 -18.93 -22.15
C LYS A 362 -5.16 -18.18 -20.93
N GLU A 363 -4.27 -17.78 -20.03
CA GLU A 363 -4.64 -17.04 -18.83
C GLU A 363 -4.91 -15.56 -19.16
N VAL A 364 -4.20 -14.99 -20.14
CA VAL A 364 -4.48 -13.63 -20.66
C VAL A 364 -5.90 -13.56 -21.24
N GLU A 365 -6.28 -14.53 -22.07
CA GLU A 365 -7.63 -14.57 -22.66
C GLU A 365 -8.71 -14.69 -21.58
N LYS A 366 -8.50 -15.55 -20.57
CA LYS A 366 -9.42 -15.68 -19.43
C LYS A 366 -9.48 -14.40 -18.61
N PHE A 367 -8.35 -13.74 -18.39
CA PHE A 367 -8.27 -12.50 -17.63
C PHE A 367 -9.10 -11.39 -18.30
N PHE A 368 -8.89 -11.15 -19.59
CA PHE A 368 -9.68 -10.15 -20.31
C PHE A 368 -11.15 -10.53 -20.43
N LYS A 369 -11.47 -11.80 -20.65
CA LYS A 369 -12.86 -12.25 -20.73
C LYS A 369 -13.59 -12.13 -19.40
N ASN A 370 -13.00 -12.65 -18.32
CA ASN A 370 -13.69 -12.80 -17.04
C ASN A 370 -13.68 -11.51 -16.23
N GLN A 371 -12.57 -10.75 -16.24
CA GLN A 371 -12.45 -9.52 -15.43
C GLN A 371 -12.91 -8.29 -16.22
N TRP A 372 -12.54 -8.21 -17.50
CA TRP A 372 -12.76 -7.01 -18.31
C TRP A 372 -13.95 -7.13 -19.28
N SER A 373 -14.53 -8.32 -19.44
CA SER A 373 -15.61 -8.60 -20.40
C SER A 373 -15.21 -8.34 -21.86
N PHE A 374 -13.95 -8.60 -22.20
CA PHE A 374 -13.42 -8.52 -23.56
C PHE A 374 -13.01 -9.90 -24.08
N ASP A 375 -13.49 -10.29 -25.26
CA ASP A 375 -13.12 -11.55 -25.93
C ASP A 375 -11.78 -11.48 -26.69
N TRP A 376 -10.83 -10.71 -26.16
CA TRP A 376 -9.51 -10.54 -26.75
C TRP A 376 -8.75 -11.86 -26.78
N LYS A 377 -8.08 -12.11 -27.91
CA LYS A 377 -7.36 -13.36 -28.19
C LYS A 377 -5.88 -13.11 -28.30
N PHE A 378 -5.08 -14.01 -27.74
CA PHE A 378 -3.65 -13.96 -27.95
C PHE A 378 -3.36 -14.25 -29.43
N ALA A 379 -2.58 -13.39 -30.07
CA ALA A 379 -2.19 -13.53 -31.47
C ALA A 379 -0.67 -13.68 -31.60
N ASN A 380 -0.15 -13.55 -32.82
CA ASN A 380 1.26 -13.78 -33.10
C ASN A 380 2.18 -12.87 -32.26
N TYR A 381 3.37 -13.40 -31.98
CA TYR A 381 4.49 -12.68 -31.41
C TYR A 381 5.55 -12.53 -32.50
N HIS A 382 5.80 -11.30 -32.96
CA HIS A 382 6.80 -11.05 -33.99
C HIS A 382 7.31 -9.61 -33.97
N ARG A 383 8.36 -9.36 -34.75
CA ARG A 383 8.88 -8.02 -35.03
C ARG A 383 8.40 -7.57 -36.40
N GLU A 384 7.90 -6.36 -36.49
CA GLU A 384 7.51 -5.71 -37.73
C GLU A 384 7.52 -4.18 -37.57
N THR A 385 7.50 -3.45 -38.68
CA THR A 385 7.19 -2.02 -38.69
C THR A 385 5.68 -1.86 -38.84
N PHE A 386 5.02 -1.45 -37.76
CA PHE A 386 3.60 -1.21 -37.73
C PHE A 386 3.26 0.22 -38.16
N THR A 387 2.10 0.38 -38.78
CA THR A 387 1.59 1.69 -39.20
C THR A 387 0.39 2.08 -38.34
N LEU A 388 0.29 3.36 -38.00
CA LEU A 388 -0.84 3.92 -37.26
C LEU A 388 -2.12 3.67 -38.07
N ASN A 389 -3.09 3.04 -37.45
CA ASN A 389 -4.30 2.59 -38.11
C ASN A 389 -5.20 3.78 -38.48
N PRO A 390 -5.48 4.03 -39.77
CA PRO A 390 -6.33 5.15 -40.18
C PRO A 390 -7.73 5.12 -39.56
N ARG A 391 -8.27 3.93 -39.30
CA ARG A 391 -9.57 3.78 -38.63
C ARG A 391 -9.51 4.22 -37.17
N ALA A 392 -8.41 3.93 -36.48
CA ALA A 392 -8.22 4.42 -35.12
C ALA A 392 -8.07 5.95 -35.09
N GLN A 393 -7.36 6.53 -36.06
CA GLN A 393 -7.23 8.00 -36.14
C GLN A 393 -8.57 8.72 -36.38
N GLN A 394 -9.52 8.07 -37.04
CA GLN A 394 -10.84 8.64 -37.32
C GLN A 394 -11.81 8.42 -36.14
N ASP A 395 -11.89 7.19 -35.64
CA ASP A 395 -13.01 6.76 -34.80
C ASP A 395 -12.60 6.34 -33.37
N SER A 396 -11.30 6.30 -33.06
CA SER A 396 -10.86 5.92 -31.72
C SER A 396 -11.19 7.02 -30.73
N GLN A 397 -12.07 6.70 -29.79
CA GLN A 397 -12.39 7.58 -28.67
C GLN A 397 -11.17 7.86 -27.78
N PHE A 398 -10.15 6.99 -27.80
CA PHE A 398 -8.91 7.19 -27.06
C PHE A 398 -8.01 8.22 -27.77
N ILE A 399 -7.72 8.02 -29.06
CA ILE A 399 -6.86 8.95 -29.83
C ILE A 399 -7.47 10.36 -29.86
N ASN A 400 -8.78 10.45 -30.05
CA ASN A 400 -9.49 11.72 -30.08
C ASN A 400 -9.45 12.49 -28.74
N ARG A 401 -9.15 11.81 -27.62
CA ARG A 401 -8.97 12.41 -26.28
C ARG A 401 -7.56 12.95 -26.05
N GLY A 402 -6.53 12.33 -26.63
CA GLY A 402 -5.11 12.55 -26.28
C GLY A 402 -4.30 13.48 -27.21
N GLY A 403 -4.89 13.91 -28.34
CA GLY A 403 -4.18 14.67 -29.37
C GLY A 403 -3.37 13.76 -30.32
N ASN A 404 -3.32 14.11 -31.60
CA ASN A 404 -2.78 13.30 -32.69
C ASN A 404 -1.23 13.26 -32.77
N ASN A 405 -0.54 13.00 -31.65
CA ASN A 405 0.92 12.99 -31.59
C ASN A 405 1.55 11.59 -31.61
N LEU A 406 0.81 10.56 -32.02
CA LEU A 406 1.36 9.22 -32.18
C LEU A 406 2.24 9.13 -33.44
N PRO A 407 3.42 8.47 -33.37
CA PRO A 407 4.23 8.17 -34.54
C PRO A 407 3.42 7.50 -35.66
N ARG A 408 3.66 7.91 -36.91
CA ARG A 408 2.98 7.29 -38.07
C ARG A 408 3.35 5.82 -38.23
N GLN A 409 4.59 5.47 -37.89
CA GLN A 409 5.12 4.13 -37.94
C GLN A 409 5.95 3.87 -36.69
N CYS A 410 6.00 2.61 -36.30
CA CYS A 410 6.77 2.14 -35.18
C CYS A 410 7.31 0.74 -35.49
N SER A 411 8.61 0.52 -35.33
CA SER A 411 9.16 -0.83 -35.30
C SER A 411 9.14 -1.33 -33.87
N MET A 412 8.53 -2.50 -33.63
CA MET A 412 8.58 -3.15 -32.32
C MET A 412 8.56 -4.67 -32.45
N LYS A 413 9.15 -5.37 -31.49
CA LYS A 413 8.91 -6.80 -31.26
C LYS A 413 7.85 -6.94 -30.17
N ALA A 414 6.66 -7.38 -30.56
CA ALA A 414 5.51 -7.30 -29.68
C ALA A 414 4.64 -8.56 -29.70
N VAL A 415 3.92 -8.76 -28.60
CA VAL A 415 2.81 -9.71 -28.48
C VAL A 415 1.52 -9.04 -28.92
N HIS A 416 0.82 -9.63 -29.89
CA HIS A 416 -0.37 -9.02 -30.46
C HIS A 416 -1.64 -9.58 -29.83
N LEU A 417 -2.70 -8.78 -29.84
CA LEU A 417 -4.06 -9.23 -29.53
C LEU A 417 -4.95 -9.20 -30.77
N GLY A 418 -5.74 -10.24 -30.94
CA GLY A 418 -6.82 -10.39 -31.93
C GLY A 418 -8.21 -10.32 -31.28
N GLY A 419 -9.26 -10.38 -32.10
CA GLY A 419 -10.64 -10.23 -31.62
C GLY A 419 -10.99 -8.79 -31.21
N ILE A 420 -10.22 -7.81 -31.72
CA ILE A 420 -10.33 -6.39 -31.37
C ILE A 420 -11.13 -5.65 -32.46
N LYS A 421 -11.96 -4.67 -32.06
CA LYS A 421 -12.65 -3.82 -33.05
C LYS A 421 -11.64 -3.01 -33.86
N ARG A 422 -12.01 -2.67 -35.10
CA ARG A 422 -11.07 -2.08 -36.04
C ARG A 422 -10.51 -0.74 -35.56
N GLU A 423 -11.34 0.07 -34.93
CA GLU A 423 -11.05 1.39 -34.38
C GLU A 423 -10.29 1.38 -33.04
N GLU A 424 -10.26 0.25 -32.33
CA GLU A 424 -9.57 0.10 -31.05
C GLU A 424 -8.10 -0.36 -31.23
N ARG A 425 -7.74 -0.81 -32.44
CA ARG A 425 -6.38 -1.20 -32.81
C ARG A 425 -5.58 0.03 -33.20
N ILE A 426 -4.64 0.46 -32.35
CA ILE A 426 -3.86 1.68 -32.60
C ILE A 426 -2.90 1.48 -33.77
N TYR A 427 -2.18 0.38 -33.80
CA TYR A 427 -1.21 0.05 -34.84
C TYR A 427 -1.62 -1.24 -35.57
N ILE A 428 -1.34 -1.33 -36.87
CA ILE A 428 -1.58 -2.53 -37.68
C ILE A 428 -0.34 -2.88 -38.49
N GLY A 429 -0.12 -4.18 -38.68
CA GLY A 429 0.98 -4.72 -39.50
C GLY A 429 0.47 -5.34 -40.79
N GLU A 430 1.38 -5.56 -41.73
CA GLU A 430 1.15 -6.26 -42.99
C GLU A 430 0.98 -7.77 -42.74
N ILE A 431 1.74 -8.35 -41.80
CA ILE A 431 1.70 -9.79 -41.49
C ILE A 431 0.31 -10.21 -41.02
N ASN A 432 -0.33 -9.42 -40.15
CA ASN A 432 -1.66 -9.70 -39.67
C ASN A 432 -2.38 -8.41 -39.27
N SER A 433 -3.11 -7.83 -40.21
CA SER A 433 -3.93 -6.64 -39.98
C SER A 433 -5.18 -6.89 -39.13
N ALA A 434 -5.49 -8.15 -38.77
CA ALA A 434 -6.59 -8.50 -37.86
C ALA A 434 -6.18 -8.41 -36.38
N ALA A 435 -4.89 -8.42 -36.08
CA ALA A 435 -4.33 -8.29 -34.74
C ALA A 435 -3.58 -6.97 -34.56
N SER A 436 -3.30 -6.59 -33.31
CA SER A 436 -2.59 -5.34 -33.00
C SER A 436 -1.60 -5.51 -31.84
N PRO A 437 -0.40 -4.91 -31.92
CA PRO A 437 0.52 -4.83 -30.79
C PRO A 437 0.12 -3.75 -29.76
N ALA A 438 -0.75 -2.82 -30.13
CA ALA A 438 -1.25 -1.76 -29.25
C ALA A 438 -2.76 -1.58 -29.39
N VAL A 439 -3.51 -1.75 -28.31
CA VAL A 439 -4.98 -1.71 -28.30
C VAL A 439 -5.44 -0.76 -27.22
N PHE A 440 -6.44 0.07 -27.50
CA PHE A 440 -7.15 0.82 -26.48
C PHE A 440 -8.66 0.71 -26.73
N ALA A 441 -9.36 0.01 -25.85
CA ALA A 441 -10.81 -0.15 -25.91
C ALA A 441 -11.51 0.60 -24.77
N LYS A 442 -12.73 1.04 -25.03
CA LYS A 442 -13.54 1.75 -24.05
C LYS A 442 -14.09 0.79 -23.00
N LYS A 443 -13.97 1.16 -21.72
CA LYS A 443 -14.59 0.46 -20.60
C LYS A 443 -15.28 1.49 -19.71
N GLY A 444 -16.61 1.50 -19.70
CA GLY A 444 -17.38 2.57 -19.06
C GLY A 444 -17.06 3.93 -19.67
N GLU A 445 -16.68 4.89 -18.85
CA GLU A 445 -16.25 6.23 -19.26
C GLU A 445 -14.75 6.32 -19.58
N GLY A 446 -13.97 5.29 -19.21
CA GLY A 446 -12.53 5.24 -19.39
C GLY A 446 -12.07 4.19 -20.40
N PHE A 447 -10.83 3.72 -20.24
CA PHE A 447 -10.16 2.88 -21.23
C PHE A 447 -9.33 1.76 -20.60
N LEU A 448 -9.29 0.62 -21.31
CA LEU A 448 -8.31 -0.44 -21.12
C LEU A 448 -7.36 -0.47 -22.31
N GLY A 449 -6.07 -0.36 -22.04
CA GLY A 449 -4.98 -0.40 -22.98
C GLY A 449 -4.17 -1.70 -22.89
N TRP A 450 -3.66 -2.16 -24.02
CA TRP A 450 -2.64 -3.20 -24.14
C TRP A 450 -1.47 -2.64 -24.94
N ILE A 451 -0.26 -2.77 -24.41
CA ILE A 451 1.00 -2.47 -25.10
C ILE A 451 1.84 -3.74 -25.08
N GLY A 452 1.95 -4.40 -26.23
CA GLY A 452 2.57 -5.71 -26.36
C GLY A 452 4.08 -5.73 -26.51
N ASP A 453 4.75 -4.57 -26.51
CA ASP A 453 6.21 -4.49 -26.65
C ASP A 453 6.91 -5.24 -25.51
N VAL A 454 7.84 -6.13 -25.89
CA VAL A 454 8.63 -6.92 -24.94
C VAL A 454 10.11 -6.54 -24.92
N ASN A 455 10.54 -5.64 -25.82
CA ASN A 455 11.95 -5.33 -26.07
C ASN A 455 12.31 -3.86 -25.78
N THR A 456 11.44 -3.11 -25.11
CA THR A 456 11.72 -1.73 -24.63
C THR A 456 12.01 -0.76 -25.76
N GLU A 457 11.35 -0.94 -26.90
CA GLU A 457 11.65 -0.17 -28.10
C GLU A 457 11.13 1.25 -27.95
N THR A 458 12.04 2.21 -27.91
CA THR A 458 11.73 3.63 -27.85
C THR A 458 11.23 4.11 -29.21
N VAL A 459 10.03 4.68 -29.22
CA VAL A 459 9.37 5.27 -30.40
C VAL A 459 9.08 6.73 -30.16
#